data_AF-A0AAV5N7T5-F1
#
_entry.id   AF-A0AAV5N7T5-F1
#
_cell.length_a   1.000
_cell.length_b   1.000
_cell.length_c   1.000
_cell.angle_alpha   90.00
_cell.angle_beta   90.00
_cell.angle_gamma   90.00
#
_symmetry.space_group_name_H-M   'P 1'
#
loop_
_entity.id
_entity.type
_entity.pdbx_description
1 polymer ?
#
loop_
_entity_poly.entity_id
_entity_poly.type
_entity_poly.pdbx_seq_one_letter_code
_entity_poly.pdbx_strand_id
1 'polypeptide(L)'
;MKCPKCQTVELKAERLDGFLPVQHCPNCGGNWLMLEDYLRHKHEVPAASPSLANAALEAEETEKALLCPMTGALMTKFRISKDTAHRLDLSARVNGIWLDKGEWELLKTHGLAGRLNTLFTDFWQRQVREAQADDRLDEMYRSLLGEDDYEKLKELRNWLKQHPQRERMRAFLLAEGPASSLNS
;
A
#
# COMPACT_ATOMS: atom_id res chain seq x y z
N MET A 1 -7.72 -27.51 6.13
CA MET A 1 -6.49 -27.12 5.40
C MET A 1 -5.53 -26.47 6.39
N LYS A 2 -4.23 -26.74 6.28
CA LYS A 2 -3.24 -26.18 7.21
C LYS A 2 -3.03 -24.68 6.97
N CYS A 3 -2.80 -23.93 8.05
CA CYS A 3 -2.44 -22.52 8.00
C CYS A 3 -1.14 -22.33 7.19
N PRO A 4 -1.09 -21.43 6.20
CA PRO A 4 0.11 -21.20 5.41
C PRO A 4 1.27 -20.62 6.22
N LYS A 5 0.98 -19.78 7.22
CA LYS A 5 1.98 -19.18 8.13
C LYS A 5 2.51 -20.17 9.17
N CYS A 6 1.61 -20.86 9.88
CA CYS A 6 2.00 -21.78 10.96
C CYS A 6 2.43 -23.17 10.48
N GLN A 7 1.89 -23.65 9.36
CA GLN A 7 2.12 -24.96 8.75
C GLN A 7 1.76 -26.19 9.61
N THR A 8 1.42 -26.00 10.89
CA THR A 8 1.14 -27.07 11.86
C THR A 8 -0.30 -27.11 12.35
N VAL A 9 -1.06 -26.02 12.15
CA VAL A 9 -2.41 -25.83 12.68
C VAL A 9 -3.42 -25.85 11.54
N GLU A 10 -4.55 -26.54 11.73
CA GLU A 10 -5.69 -26.53 10.80
C GLU A 10 -6.48 -25.22 10.93
N LEU A 11 -6.86 -24.63 9.80
CA LEU A 11 -7.77 -23.50 9.77
C LEU A 11 -9.21 -23.95 10.11
N LYS A 12 -9.97 -23.04 10.72
CA LYS A 12 -11.37 -23.26 11.12
C LYS A 12 -12.30 -22.27 10.42
N ALA A 13 -13.48 -22.72 10.02
CA ALA A 13 -14.47 -21.84 9.42
C ALA A 13 -14.93 -20.78 10.44
N GLU A 14 -14.92 -19.51 10.02
CA GLU A 14 -15.31 -18.36 10.82
C GLU A 14 -15.88 -17.25 9.91
N ARG A 15 -16.40 -16.16 10.50
CA ARG A 15 -16.77 -14.95 9.77
C ARG A 15 -16.04 -13.73 10.32
N LEU A 16 -15.24 -13.08 9.47
CA LEU A 16 -14.68 -11.75 9.79
C LEU A 16 -15.81 -10.71 9.82
N ASP A 17 -15.79 -9.88 10.86
CA ASP A 17 -16.83 -8.89 11.16
C ASP A 17 -18.26 -9.45 11.13
N GLY A 18 -18.41 -10.75 11.38
CA GLY A 18 -19.71 -11.44 11.40
C GLY A 18 -20.32 -11.72 10.02
N PHE A 19 -19.75 -11.21 8.92
CA PHE A 19 -20.33 -11.38 7.58
C PHE A 19 -19.41 -12.10 6.59
N LEU A 20 -18.10 -11.85 6.59
CA LEU A 20 -17.20 -12.34 5.53
C LEU A 20 -16.71 -13.75 5.86
N PRO A 21 -17.08 -14.80 5.07
CA PRO A 21 -16.62 -16.16 5.33
C PRO A 21 -15.10 -16.28 5.19
N VAL A 22 -14.45 -16.86 6.20
CA VAL A 22 -13.00 -17.12 6.21
C VAL A 22 -12.68 -18.49 6.80
N GLN A 23 -11.45 -18.93 6.59
CA GLN A 23 -10.81 -20.01 7.33
C GLN A 23 -9.75 -19.38 8.25
N HIS A 24 -10.09 -19.24 9.53
CA HIS A 24 -9.30 -18.58 10.56
C HIS A 24 -8.27 -19.53 11.19
N CYS A 25 -7.07 -19.00 11.49
CA CYS A 25 -6.05 -19.73 12.23
C CYS A 25 -6.12 -19.37 13.73
N PRO A 26 -6.49 -20.31 14.62
CA PRO A 26 -6.61 -20.03 16.05
C PRO A 26 -5.26 -19.78 16.75
N ASN A 27 -4.13 -20.02 16.07
CA ASN A 27 -2.79 -19.84 16.63
C ASN A 27 -2.17 -18.49 16.28
N CYS A 28 -2.16 -18.11 15.00
CA CYS A 28 -1.58 -16.82 14.58
C CYS A 28 -2.61 -15.72 14.35
N GLY A 29 -3.90 -16.01 14.34
CA GLY A 29 -4.97 -15.03 14.08
C GLY A 29 -5.15 -14.64 12.60
N GLY A 30 -4.38 -15.23 11.68
CA GLY A 30 -4.53 -14.98 10.24
C GLY A 30 -5.75 -15.66 9.63
N ASN A 31 -6.19 -15.13 8.49
CA ASN A 31 -7.44 -15.52 7.83
C ASN A 31 -7.18 -15.85 6.36
N TRP A 32 -7.69 -17.00 5.92
CA TRP A 32 -7.75 -17.37 4.51
C TRP A 32 -9.16 -17.11 3.98
N LEU A 33 -9.27 -16.42 2.84
CA LEU A 33 -10.55 -16.17 2.20
C LEU A 33 -10.45 -16.32 0.68
N MET A 34 -11.57 -16.65 0.05
CA MET A 34 -11.67 -16.68 -1.40
C MET A 34 -12.07 -15.31 -1.92
N LEU A 35 -11.43 -14.85 -2.99
CA LEU A 35 -11.77 -13.58 -3.63
C LEU A 35 -13.24 -13.54 -4.06
N GLU A 36 -13.80 -14.68 -4.52
CA GLU A 36 -15.21 -14.79 -4.87
C GLU A 36 -16.13 -14.55 -3.67
N ASP A 37 -15.82 -15.15 -2.52
CA ASP A 37 -16.61 -14.95 -1.30
C ASP A 37 -16.54 -13.49 -0.85
N TYR A 38 -15.37 -12.86 -0.93
CA TYR A 38 -15.25 -11.42 -0.71
C TYR A 38 -16.14 -10.61 -1.66
N LEU A 39 -16.10 -10.88 -2.97
CA LEU A 39 -16.88 -10.13 -3.95
C LEU A 39 -18.40 -10.26 -3.72
N ARG A 40 -18.86 -11.41 -3.22
CA ARG A 40 -20.26 -11.65 -2.86
C ARG A 40 -20.71 -10.82 -1.66
N HIS A 41 -19.82 -10.60 -0.68
CA HIS A 41 -20.14 -9.91 0.57
C HIS A 41 -19.58 -8.47 0.65
N LYS A 42 -18.92 -7.97 -0.40
CA LYS A 42 -18.24 -6.65 -0.37
C LYS A 42 -19.16 -5.48 -0.03
N HIS A 43 -20.46 -5.62 -0.27
CA HIS A 43 -21.47 -4.59 0.03
C HIS A 43 -21.82 -4.51 1.52
N GLU A 44 -21.47 -5.54 2.29
CA GLU A 44 -21.65 -5.59 3.75
C GLU A 44 -20.45 -4.98 4.50
N VAL A 45 -19.38 -4.62 3.77
CA VAL A 45 -18.20 -3.98 4.35
C VAL A 45 -18.60 -2.58 4.86
N PRO A 46 -18.51 -2.31 6.17
CA PRO A 46 -18.87 -1.01 6.71
C PRO A 46 -17.90 0.07 6.18
N ALA A 47 -18.41 1.30 6.08
CA ALA A 47 -17.56 2.46 5.83
C ALA A 47 -16.49 2.57 6.92
N ALA A 48 -15.30 3.05 6.55
CA ALA A 48 -14.19 3.19 7.49
C ALA A 48 -14.61 4.04 8.71
N SER A 49 -14.39 3.50 9.91
CA SER A 49 -14.62 4.21 11.17
C SER A 49 -13.28 4.56 11.85
N PRO A 50 -13.11 5.78 12.40
CA PRO A 50 -11.88 6.17 13.10
C PRO A 50 -11.56 5.29 14.33
N SER A 51 -12.52 4.55 14.88
CA SER A 51 -12.31 3.65 16.03
C SER A 51 -11.47 2.40 15.71
N LEU A 52 -11.07 2.19 14.46
CA LEU A 52 -10.29 1.04 14.00
C LEU A 52 -8.76 1.27 14.04
N ALA A 53 -8.31 2.48 14.41
CA ALA A 53 -6.89 2.85 14.40
C ALA A 53 -6.03 1.99 15.34
N ASN A 54 -6.53 1.62 16.51
CA ASN A 54 -5.77 0.83 17.49
C ASN A 54 -5.50 -0.60 17.01
N ALA A 55 -6.46 -1.23 16.31
CA ALA A 55 -6.28 -2.59 15.82
C ALA A 55 -5.35 -2.67 14.60
N ALA A 56 -5.27 -1.59 13.80
CA ALA A 56 -4.33 -1.49 12.69
C ALA A 56 -2.86 -1.38 13.15
N LEU A 57 -2.61 -0.84 14.36
CA LEU A 57 -1.27 -0.77 14.96
C LEU A 57 -0.72 -2.14 15.39
N GLU A 58 -1.58 -3.14 15.57
CA GLU A 58 -1.22 -4.50 15.97
C GLU A 58 -1.13 -5.48 14.79
N ALA A 59 -1.22 -4.98 13.55
CA ALA A 59 -1.12 -5.82 12.37
C ALA A 59 0.24 -6.52 12.30
N GLU A 60 0.24 -7.79 11.93
CA GLU A 60 1.45 -8.58 11.67
C GLU A 60 1.75 -8.66 10.18
N GLU A 61 3.03 -8.77 9.82
CA GLU A 61 3.49 -9.03 8.44
C GLU A 61 4.36 -10.28 8.43
N THR A 62 4.06 -11.21 7.52
CA THR A 62 4.92 -12.36 7.27
C THR A 62 5.87 -12.06 6.12
N GLU A 63 7.12 -11.68 6.42
CA GLU A 63 8.13 -11.37 5.39
C GLU A 63 8.49 -12.54 4.46
N LYS A 64 8.28 -13.78 4.92
CA LYS A 64 8.62 -14.98 4.14
C LYS A 64 7.54 -15.27 3.10
N ALA A 65 7.96 -15.81 1.96
CA ALA A 65 7.03 -16.33 0.96
C ALA A 65 6.22 -17.50 1.54
N LEU A 66 4.90 -17.45 1.35
CA LEU A 66 3.97 -18.47 1.81
C LEU A 66 3.55 -19.40 0.67
N LEU A 67 3.19 -20.64 1.02
CA LEU A 67 2.61 -21.61 0.09
C LEU A 67 1.08 -21.61 0.21
N CYS A 68 0.41 -21.71 -0.92
CA CYS A 68 -1.04 -21.83 -0.98
C CYS A 68 -1.48 -23.11 -0.24
N PRO A 69 -2.34 -22.99 0.78
CA PRO A 69 -2.82 -24.13 1.55
C PRO A 69 -3.73 -25.09 0.76
N MET A 70 -4.23 -24.70 -0.42
CA MET A 70 -5.02 -25.56 -1.32
C MET A 70 -4.20 -26.24 -2.40
N THR A 71 -3.15 -25.59 -2.91
CA THR A 71 -2.43 -26.04 -4.12
C THR A 71 -0.94 -26.29 -3.91
N GLY A 72 -0.36 -25.85 -2.79
CA GLY A 72 1.08 -25.89 -2.52
C GLY A 72 1.92 -24.95 -3.37
N ALA A 73 1.33 -24.15 -4.26
CA ALA A 73 2.06 -23.17 -5.07
C ALA A 73 2.49 -21.95 -4.23
N LEU A 74 3.58 -21.28 -4.61
CA LEU A 74 3.98 -20.01 -4.00
C LEU A 74 2.91 -18.95 -4.19
N MET A 75 2.65 -18.18 -3.12
CA MET A 75 1.78 -17.01 -3.15
C MET A 75 2.58 -15.74 -3.44
N THR A 76 1.92 -14.79 -4.10
CA THR A 76 2.52 -13.51 -4.49
C THR A 76 2.09 -12.44 -3.51
N LYS A 77 3.06 -11.64 -3.03
CA LYS A 77 2.80 -10.48 -2.17
C LYS A 77 2.40 -9.24 -2.96
N PHE A 78 1.32 -8.59 -2.53
CA PHE A 78 0.78 -7.37 -3.12
C PHE A 78 0.80 -6.24 -2.09
N ARG A 79 1.31 -5.08 -2.48
CA ARG A 79 1.36 -3.90 -1.60
C ARG A 79 -0.04 -3.37 -1.33
N ILE A 80 -0.31 -3.05 -0.06
CA ILE A 80 -1.58 -2.44 0.36
C ILE A 80 -1.61 -0.97 -0.03
N SER A 81 -0.66 -0.16 0.46
CA SER A 81 -0.54 1.28 0.14
C SER A 81 0.92 1.72 0.17
N LYS A 82 1.17 3.01 -0.09
CA LYS A 82 2.52 3.59 0.05
C LYS A 82 2.91 3.79 1.51
N ASP A 83 1.91 3.96 2.39
CA ASP A 83 2.05 4.38 3.79
C ASP A 83 2.23 3.19 4.75
N THR A 84 2.30 1.96 4.24
CA THR A 84 2.47 0.75 5.05
C THR A 84 3.44 -0.23 4.39
N ALA A 85 4.21 -0.93 5.22
CA ALA A 85 5.08 -2.01 4.76
C ALA A 85 4.30 -3.32 4.50
N HIS A 86 3.10 -3.44 5.06
CA HIS A 86 2.26 -4.64 5.00
C HIS A 86 1.84 -5.00 3.56
N ARG A 87 1.74 -6.30 3.32
CA ARG A 87 1.45 -6.90 2.01
C ARG A 87 0.56 -8.11 2.15
N LEU A 88 -0.45 -8.17 1.29
CA LEU A 88 -1.34 -9.31 1.22
C LEU A 88 -0.75 -10.41 0.33
N ASP A 89 -0.93 -11.65 0.73
CA ASP A 89 -0.53 -12.82 -0.05
C ASP A 89 -1.70 -13.34 -0.89
N LEU A 90 -1.50 -13.45 -2.20
CA LEU A 90 -2.49 -13.99 -3.15
C LEU A 90 -1.98 -15.28 -3.79
N SER A 91 -2.80 -16.32 -3.73
CA SER A 91 -2.67 -17.51 -4.55
C SER A 91 -3.45 -17.36 -5.86
N ALA A 92 -2.78 -16.91 -6.93
CA ALA A 92 -3.38 -16.68 -8.24
C ALA A 92 -4.05 -17.94 -8.86
N ARG A 93 -3.63 -19.15 -8.47
CA ARG A 93 -4.22 -20.41 -8.99
C ARG A 93 -5.67 -20.64 -8.57
N VAL A 94 -6.04 -20.14 -7.39
CA VAL A 94 -7.38 -20.35 -6.81
C VAL A 94 -8.05 -19.04 -6.42
N ASN A 95 -7.40 -17.90 -6.67
CA ASN A 95 -7.83 -16.59 -6.18
C ASN A 95 -8.11 -16.58 -4.66
N GLY A 96 -7.27 -17.31 -3.92
CA GLY A 96 -7.31 -17.36 -2.47
C GLY A 96 -6.36 -16.32 -1.89
N ILE A 97 -6.81 -15.61 -0.86
CA ILE A 97 -6.11 -14.51 -0.22
C ILE A 97 -5.78 -14.95 1.20
N TRP A 98 -4.55 -14.69 1.62
CA TRP A 98 -4.15 -14.78 3.02
C TRP A 98 -4.02 -13.37 3.59
N LEU A 99 -4.68 -13.16 4.72
CA LEU A 99 -4.56 -11.97 5.55
C LEU A 99 -3.87 -12.39 6.85
N ASP A 100 -2.75 -11.77 7.17
CA ASP A 100 -2.17 -11.87 8.50
C ASP A 100 -3.06 -11.20 9.55
N LYS A 101 -2.79 -11.49 10.81
CA LYS A 101 -3.53 -10.91 11.93
C LYS A 101 -3.52 -9.39 11.83
N GLY A 102 -4.70 -8.77 11.94
CA GLY A 102 -4.86 -7.31 11.90
C GLY A 102 -4.84 -6.68 10.51
N GLU A 103 -4.54 -7.43 9.44
CA GLU A 103 -4.50 -6.85 8.09
C GLU A 103 -5.89 -6.46 7.57
N TRP A 104 -6.94 -7.16 8.00
CA TRP A 104 -8.32 -6.78 7.67
C TRP A 104 -8.68 -5.41 8.28
N GLU A 105 -8.28 -5.18 9.52
CA GLU A 105 -8.46 -3.92 10.24
C GLU A 105 -7.63 -2.81 9.61
N LEU A 106 -6.40 -3.11 9.19
CA LEU A 106 -5.56 -2.21 8.42
C LEU A 106 -6.25 -1.79 7.11
N LEU A 107 -6.80 -2.75 6.36
CA LEU A 107 -7.55 -2.47 5.14
C LEU A 107 -8.78 -1.58 5.40
N LYS A 108 -9.49 -1.77 6.52
CA LYS A 108 -10.61 -0.91 6.90
C LYS A 108 -10.14 0.52 7.21
N THR A 109 -9.06 0.67 7.98
CA THR A 109 -8.48 1.99 8.34
C THR A 109 -8.01 2.78 7.12
N HIS A 110 -7.46 2.11 6.11
CA HIS A 110 -7.08 2.76 4.84
C HIS A 110 -8.25 2.94 3.85
N GLY A 111 -9.49 2.57 4.22
CA GLY A 111 -10.64 2.61 3.31
C GLY A 111 -10.45 1.71 2.08
N LEU A 112 -9.74 0.59 2.24
CA LEU A 112 -9.43 -0.39 1.20
C LEU A 112 -10.25 -1.66 1.32
N ALA A 113 -10.85 -1.94 2.48
CA ALA A 113 -11.63 -3.16 2.72
C ALA A 113 -12.76 -3.36 1.68
N GLY A 114 -13.47 -2.29 1.28
CA GLY A 114 -14.53 -2.36 0.25
C GLY A 114 -14.04 -2.45 -1.20
N ARG A 115 -12.72 -2.43 -1.41
CA ARG A 115 -12.05 -2.51 -2.72
C ARG A 115 -10.84 -3.45 -2.70
N LEU A 116 -10.83 -4.46 -1.83
CA LEU A 116 -9.75 -5.44 -1.69
C LEU A 116 -9.29 -6.02 -3.04
N ASN A 117 -10.24 -6.33 -3.92
CA ASN A 117 -9.96 -6.86 -5.26
C ASN A 117 -9.08 -5.94 -6.12
N THR A 118 -9.08 -4.62 -5.90
CA THR A 118 -8.27 -3.69 -6.71
C THR A 118 -6.79 -3.77 -6.37
N LEU A 119 -6.44 -4.20 -5.15
CA LEU A 119 -5.04 -4.31 -4.70
C LEU A 119 -4.24 -5.31 -5.55
N PHE A 120 -4.92 -6.30 -6.12
CA PHE A 120 -4.31 -7.36 -6.92
C PHE A 120 -4.16 -7.01 -8.41
N THR A 121 -4.40 -5.75 -8.78
CA THR A 121 -4.27 -5.28 -10.17
C THR A 121 -2.91 -4.65 -10.44
N ASP A 122 -2.41 -4.79 -11.66
CA ASP A 122 -1.16 -4.14 -12.09
C ASP A 122 -1.23 -2.62 -11.98
N PHE A 123 -2.41 -2.05 -12.26
CA PHE A 123 -2.65 -0.61 -12.14
C PHE A 123 -2.42 -0.12 -10.71
N TRP A 124 -3.02 -0.78 -9.71
CA TRP A 124 -2.82 -0.45 -8.31
C TRP A 124 -1.35 -0.59 -7.90
N GLN A 125 -0.74 -1.74 -8.23
CA GLN A 125 0.65 -1.99 -7.85
C GLN A 125 1.62 -1.00 -8.50
N ARG A 126 1.33 -0.50 -9.72
CA ARG A 126 2.09 0.56 -10.35
C ARG A 126 1.94 1.89 -9.60
N GLN A 127 0.71 2.29 -9.27
CA GLN A 127 0.45 3.52 -8.53
C GLN A 127 1.16 3.54 -7.17
N VAL A 128 1.15 2.44 -6.43
CA VAL A 128 1.87 2.35 -5.14
C VAL A 128 3.38 2.49 -5.35
N ARG A 129 3.96 1.86 -6.38
CA ARG A 129 5.40 1.96 -6.67
C ARG A 129 5.82 3.38 -7.05
N GLU A 130 5.02 4.06 -7.86
CA GLU A 130 5.23 5.45 -8.27
C GLU A 130 5.19 6.38 -7.06
N ALA A 131 4.15 6.27 -6.24
CA ALA A 131 4.02 7.10 -5.04
C ALA A 131 5.16 6.87 -4.03
N GLN A 132 5.61 5.61 -3.84
CA GLN A 132 6.79 5.31 -3.02
C GLN A 132 8.09 5.84 -3.63
N ALA A 133 8.20 5.94 -4.96
CA ALA A 133 9.37 6.52 -5.61
C ALA A 133 9.42 8.03 -5.41
N ASP A 134 8.27 8.70 -5.50
CA ASP A 134 8.14 10.13 -5.22
C ASP A 134 8.50 10.44 -3.76
N ASP A 135 7.96 9.68 -2.79
CA ASP A 135 8.27 9.87 -1.37
C ASP A 135 9.78 9.70 -1.09
N ARG A 136 10.42 8.68 -1.68
CA ARG A 136 11.87 8.47 -1.55
C ARG A 136 12.70 9.61 -2.14
N LEU A 137 12.27 10.19 -3.26
CA LEU A 137 12.95 11.33 -3.86
C LEU A 137 12.79 12.59 -2.99
N ASP A 138 11.60 12.84 -2.45
CA ASP A 138 11.36 13.97 -1.53
C ASP A 138 12.28 13.83 -0.30
N GLU A 139 12.35 12.65 0.32
CA GLU A 139 13.21 12.39 1.48
C GLU A 139 14.71 12.50 1.15
N MET A 140 15.13 11.99 -0.01
CA MET A 140 16.51 12.13 -0.49
C MET A 140 16.90 13.61 -0.63
N TYR A 141 16.05 14.45 -1.23
CA TYR A 141 16.34 15.87 -1.39
C TYR A 141 16.33 16.63 -0.05
N ARG A 142 15.41 16.30 0.87
CA ARG A 142 15.42 16.84 2.24
C ARG A 142 16.74 16.54 2.95
N SER A 143 17.21 15.31 2.86
CA SER A 143 18.47 14.87 3.46
C SER A 143 19.68 15.58 2.83
N LEU A 144 19.70 15.74 1.50
CA LEU A 144 20.81 16.36 0.78
C LEU A 144 20.92 17.88 0.99
N LEU A 145 19.78 18.58 1.04
CA LEU A 145 19.72 20.04 1.00
C LEU A 145 19.44 20.65 2.38
N GLY A 146 18.92 19.86 3.33
CA GLY A 146 18.33 20.36 4.56
C GLY A 146 16.88 20.82 4.36
N GLU A 147 16.11 20.78 5.44
CA GLU A 147 14.66 21.02 5.43
C GLU A 147 14.30 22.43 4.91
N ASP A 148 14.94 23.47 5.44
CA ASP A 148 14.63 24.87 5.13
C ASP A 148 14.91 25.22 3.66
N ASP A 149 16.07 24.79 3.15
CA ASP A 149 16.46 25.08 1.76
C ASP A 149 15.64 24.25 0.78
N TYR A 150 15.31 23.01 1.13
CA TYR A 150 14.44 22.17 0.31
C TYR A 150 13.03 22.74 0.18
N GLU A 151 12.42 23.22 1.26
CA GLU A 151 11.09 23.82 1.19
C GLU A 151 11.08 25.10 0.36
N LYS A 152 12.09 25.99 0.51
CA LYS A 152 12.25 27.16 -0.37
C LYS A 152 12.35 26.77 -1.84
N LEU A 153 13.11 25.72 -2.16
CA LEU A 153 13.25 25.21 -3.52
C LEU A 153 11.94 24.61 -4.04
N LYS A 154 11.14 23.95 -3.19
CA LYS A 154 9.80 23.45 -3.54
C LYS A 154 8.85 24.59 -3.86
N GLU A 155 8.82 25.64 -3.05
CA GLU A 155 8.01 26.83 -3.27
C GLU A 155 8.40 27.51 -4.60
N LEU A 156 9.70 27.75 -4.80
CA LEU A 156 10.22 28.34 -6.03
C LEU A 156 9.85 27.51 -7.26
N ARG A 157 10.03 26.18 -7.20
CA ARG A 157 9.65 25.25 -8.28
C ARG A 157 8.16 25.31 -8.59
N ASN A 158 7.30 25.35 -7.57
CA ASN A 158 5.85 25.41 -7.74
C ASN A 158 5.42 26.73 -8.36
N TRP A 159 5.98 27.85 -7.90
CA TRP A 159 5.74 29.17 -8.48
C TRP A 159 6.20 29.24 -9.94
N LEU A 160 7.41 28.76 -10.26
CA LEU A 160 7.93 28.72 -11.63
C LEU A 160 7.04 27.89 -12.57
N LYS A 161 6.51 26.74 -12.12
CA LYS A 161 5.65 25.89 -12.95
C LYS A 161 4.38 26.62 -13.41
N GLN A 162 3.85 27.52 -12.59
CA GLN A 162 2.62 28.27 -12.85
C GLN A 162 2.86 29.57 -13.62
N HIS A 163 4.10 30.03 -13.71
CA HIS A 163 4.41 31.32 -14.31
C HIS A 163 4.48 31.27 -15.85
N PRO A 164 3.85 32.19 -16.59
CA PRO A 164 3.87 32.21 -18.06
C PRO A 164 5.28 32.33 -18.68
N GLN A 165 6.20 32.97 -17.96
CA GLN A 165 7.59 33.19 -18.41
C GLN A 165 8.61 32.21 -17.80
N ARG A 166 8.16 31.03 -17.37
CA ARG A 166 9.00 30.05 -16.64
C ARG A 166 10.37 29.75 -17.26
N GLU A 167 10.46 29.69 -18.59
CA GLU A 167 11.73 29.36 -19.26
C GLU A 167 12.74 30.51 -19.14
N ARG A 168 12.31 31.77 -19.25
CA ARG A 168 13.18 32.94 -19.02
C ARG A 168 13.65 33.02 -17.58
N MET A 169 12.79 32.70 -16.62
CA MET A 169 13.13 32.72 -15.21
C MET A 169 14.10 31.60 -14.84
N ARG A 170 13.99 30.42 -15.46
CA ARG A 170 15.00 29.35 -15.34
C ARG A 170 16.36 29.78 -15.87
N ALA A 171 16.39 30.41 -17.05
CA ALA A 171 17.63 30.95 -17.61
C ALA A 171 18.27 32.00 -16.68
N PHE A 172 17.45 32.87 -16.08
CA PHE A 172 17.91 33.85 -15.09
C PHE A 172 18.51 33.17 -13.85
N LEU A 173 17.89 32.12 -13.31
CA LEU A 173 18.38 31.40 -12.12
C LEU A 173 19.71 30.68 -12.34
N LEU A 174 19.97 30.21 -13.57
CA LEU A 174 21.19 29.50 -13.94
C LEU A 174 22.33 30.43 -14.38
N ALA A 175 22.05 31.71 -14.60
CA ALA A 175 23.04 32.68 -15.05
C ALA A 175 23.99 33.08 -13.92
N GLU A 176 25.30 33.11 -14.19
CA GLU A 176 26.32 33.56 -13.23
C GLU A 176 26.24 35.07 -12.92
N GLY A 177 25.53 35.85 -13.76
CA GLY A 177 25.20 37.25 -13.54
C GLY A 177 24.23 37.82 -14.59
N PRO A 178 23.77 39.08 -14.44
CA PRO A 178 22.74 39.66 -15.28
C PRO A 178 23.12 39.82 -16.77
N ALA A 179 24.41 39.76 -17.11
CA ALA A 179 24.89 39.86 -18.48
C ALA A 179 24.88 38.53 -19.26
N SER A 180 24.84 37.38 -18.58
CA SER A 180 24.90 36.06 -19.21
C SER A 180 23.53 35.47 -19.56
N SER A 181 22.42 36.03 -19.06
CA SER A 181 21.06 35.51 -19.27
C SER A 181 20.38 35.96 -20.57
N LEU A 182 21.05 36.75 -21.41
CA LEU A 182 20.47 37.35 -22.62
C LEU A 182 20.86 36.64 -23.93
N ASN A 183 21.73 35.63 -23.88
CA ASN A 183 22.32 34.99 -25.08
C ASN A 183 21.98 33.49 -25.23
N SER A 184 20.84 33.02 -24.69
CA SER A 184 20.39 31.63 -24.86
C SER A 184 18.95 31.55 -25.34
#